data_AF-A0AA92VDK7-F1
#
_entry.id   AF-A0AA92VDK7-F1
#
_cell.length_a   1.000
_cell.length_b   1.000
_cell.length_c   1.000
_cell.angle_alpha   90.00
_cell.angle_beta   90.00
_cell.angle_gamma   90.00
#
_symmetry.space_group_name_H-M   'P 1'
#
loop_
_entity.id
_entity.type
_entity.pdbx_description
1 polymer ?
#
loop_
_entity_poly.entity_id
_entity_poly.type
_entity_poly.pdbx_seq_one_letter_code
_entity_poly.pdbx_strand_id
1 'polypeptide(L)'
;MKKIVMIILAAAHFAWAGAQVKPVDGRISKMKLTATELAHYMAPGVNLGNTMEACDWNDVFTNQAGLKSETSWQNDKTTESYIRSLKQQGFNSLRIPTSWVAGHLTDKENMTIDPVWMKRIKEIVNYGLNAGLCVIINEHWDGGWMEHDAFTSGANVAEHKEMFRKLWTNIAKEFKTYDQRVLFAALNEPGVGGASPQVQGDMLAPDSKEFADRLLAYEQVFIDAVRATGGNNASRVLIVQTPKTEIDLAAKDSYDITRLKDKAKNRLMAEVHFYDPYIFTLMDKDADWGKVALYWKGHAPADDQGRTVNTIWYNNKNVDAYQHIINQVMKMKKKFVDKGYPVVIGEYGANRKDASLFGGNQEKHNESMMAWYGAVTAEMMKAGLIPYVWDINVQPLPHMTIFDRKKQVVSDSYIFKGVMQGAAEGMEDYQKIYPKP
;
A
#
# COMPACT_ATOMS: atom_id res chain seq x y z
N MET A 1 29.53 -22.85 26.84
CA MET A 1 29.59 -21.44 26.42
C MET A 1 28.29 -21.09 25.70
N LYS A 2 27.29 -20.56 26.41
CA LYS A 2 26.04 -20.07 25.79
C LYS A 2 26.13 -18.54 25.75
N LYS A 3 26.25 -17.96 24.55
CA LYS A 3 26.15 -16.51 24.36
C LYS A 3 24.68 -16.13 24.40
N ILE A 4 24.28 -15.49 25.50
CA ILE A 4 23.00 -14.80 25.64
C ILE A 4 23.15 -13.47 24.89
N VAL A 5 22.40 -13.29 23.80
CA VAL A 5 22.24 -11.98 23.16
C VAL A 5 21.11 -11.27 23.90
N MET A 6 21.46 -10.37 24.81
CA MET A 6 20.52 -9.42 25.41
C MET A 6 20.13 -8.38 24.35
N ILE A 7 18.86 -8.38 23.93
CA ILE A 7 18.27 -7.27 23.20
C ILE A 7 17.87 -6.24 24.26
N ILE A 8 18.63 -5.14 24.34
CA ILE A 8 18.28 -3.99 25.18
C ILE A 8 17.19 -3.19 24.46
N LEU A 9 15.95 -3.27 24.96
CA LEU A 9 14.90 -2.30 24.65
C LEU A 9 15.23 -0.99 25.37
N ALA A 10 15.90 -0.08 24.68
CA ALA A 10 16.11 1.28 25.17
C ALA A 10 14.83 2.09 24.92
N ALA A 11 14.02 2.28 25.96
CA ALA A 11 12.97 3.31 25.98
C ALA A 11 13.65 4.68 26.11
N ALA A 12 13.89 5.35 24.99
CA ALA A 12 14.44 6.71 24.98
C ALA A 12 13.29 7.73 24.87
N HIS A 13 12.90 8.33 26.00
CA HIS A 13 12.11 9.55 26.00
C HIS A 13 13.02 10.72 25.64
N PHE A 14 12.82 11.34 24.47
CA PHE A 14 13.44 12.62 24.15
C PHE A 14 12.41 13.60 23.58
N ALA A 15 12.21 14.70 24.29
CA ALA A 15 11.62 15.91 23.75
C ALA A 15 12.58 16.51 22.72
N TRP A 16 12.12 16.74 21.49
CA TRP A 16 12.86 17.58 20.55
C TRP A 16 11.94 18.37 19.62
N ALA A 17 12.19 19.68 19.57
CA ALA A 17 11.47 20.64 18.76
C ALA A 17 11.83 20.49 17.27
N GLY A 18 10.82 20.25 16.43
CA GLY A 18 10.57 20.91 15.13
C GLY A 18 11.58 20.86 13.98
N ALA A 19 12.79 20.31 14.12
CA ALA A 19 13.75 20.28 13.01
C ALA A 19 13.53 19.04 12.12
N GLN A 20 13.55 19.26 10.79
CA GLN A 20 13.59 18.19 9.79
C GLN A 20 14.81 17.30 10.06
N VAL A 21 14.63 15.98 10.17
CA VAL A 21 15.76 15.06 10.12
C VAL A 21 16.38 15.23 8.73
N LYS A 22 17.60 15.76 8.67
CA LYS A 22 18.31 15.87 7.39
C LYS A 22 18.41 14.47 6.79
N PRO A 23 18.04 14.27 5.52
CA PRO A 23 18.20 12.98 4.90
C PRO A 23 19.67 12.54 4.98
N VAL A 24 19.88 11.27 5.32
CA VAL A 24 21.24 10.68 5.44
C VAL A 24 22.01 10.82 4.13
N ASP A 25 21.29 10.83 2.99
CA ASP A 25 21.82 11.10 1.67
C ASP A 25 21.17 12.35 1.04
N GLY A 26 21.95 13.43 0.87
CA GLY A 26 21.47 14.68 0.26
C GLY A 26 21.07 14.59 -1.22
N ARG A 27 21.25 13.44 -1.86
CA ARG A 27 20.71 13.17 -3.21
C ARG A 27 19.21 12.93 -3.18
N ILE A 28 18.68 12.38 -2.07
CA ILE A 28 17.26 12.09 -1.96
C ILE A 28 16.39 13.34 -1.91
N SER A 29 16.98 14.51 -1.64
CA SER A 29 16.29 15.81 -1.65
C SER A 29 16.41 16.56 -2.99
N LYS A 30 16.88 15.90 -4.05
CA LYS A 30 17.00 16.44 -5.42
C LYS A 30 16.13 15.61 -6.36
N MET A 31 15.77 16.08 -7.54
CA MET A 31 14.93 15.30 -8.49
C MET A 31 15.74 14.41 -9.45
N LYS A 32 16.85 13.82 -8.99
CA LYS A 32 17.85 13.21 -9.88
C LYS A 32 17.80 11.69 -9.95
N LEU A 33 17.25 11.00 -8.95
CA LEU A 33 17.26 9.54 -8.93
C LEU A 33 16.18 8.97 -9.84
N THR A 34 16.55 8.00 -10.67
CA THR A 34 15.62 7.09 -11.33
C THR A 34 14.75 6.34 -10.31
N ALA A 35 13.68 5.68 -10.77
CA ALA A 35 12.85 4.85 -9.93
C ALA A 35 13.68 3.76 -9.22
N THR A 36 14.56 3.08 -9.94
CA THR A 36 15.46 2.04 -9.40
C THR A 36 16.41 2.58 -8.34
N GLU A 37 16.99 3.77 -8.55
CA GLU A 37 17.87 4.39 -7.56
C GLU A 37 17.09 4.89 -6.32
N LEU A 38 15.85 5.37 -6.50
CA LEU A 38 15.00 5.79 -5.39
C LEU A 38 14.54 4.60 -4.56
N ALA A 39 14.29 3.43 -5.19
CA ALA A 39 13.87 2.22 -4.50
C ALA A 39 14.83 1.83 -3.36
N HIS A 40 16.15 2.05 -3.51
CA HIS A 40 17.15 1.84 -2.45
C HIS A 40 16.73 2.41 -1.07
N TYR A 41 15.99 3.52 -1.06
CA TYR A 41 15.60 4.23 0.15
C TYR A 41 14.20 3.90 0.66
N MET A 42 13.47 2.96 0.04
CA MET A 42 12.03 2.85 0.28
C MET A 42 11.61 1.71 1.21
N ALA A 43 12.26 0.54 1.15
CA ALA A 43 11.83 -0.63 1.92
C ALA A 43 12.42 -0.68 3.35
N PRO A 44 11.69 -1.19 4.35
CA PRO A 44 10.25 -1.48 4.33
C PRO A 44 9.40 -0.22 4.51
N GLY A 45 8.16 -0.25 4.02
CA GLY A 45 7.17 0.81 4.16
C GLY A 45 6.00 0.43 5.09
N VAL A 46 5.21 1.43 5.48
CA VAL A 46 3.98 1.27 6.28
C VAL A 46 2.86 2.15 5.72
N ASN A 47 1.63 1.67 5.76
CA ASN A 47 0.45 2.46 5.42
C ASN A 47 -0.09 3.21 6.63
N LEU A 48 -0.53 4.45 6.41
CA LEU A 48 -1.41 5.18 7.31
C LEU A 48 -2.87 4.85 6.95
N GLY A 49 -3.25 3.58 7.09
CA GLY A 49 -4.56 3.07 6.68
C GLY A 49 -5.70 3.55 7.57
N ASN A 50 -6.92 3.46 7.05
CA ASN A 50 -8.19 3.93 7.61
C ASN A 50 -8.17 5.38 8.12
N THR A 51 -7.41 6.25 7.46
CA THR A 51 -7.14 7.62 7.90
C THR A 51 -7.55 8.65 6.85
N MET A 52 -6.70 8.94 5.86
CA MET A 52 -6.93 10.02 4.91
C MET A 52 -7.75 9.56 3.70
N GLU A 53 -8.00 8.26 3.56
CA GLU A 53 -8.93 7.65 2.61
C GLU A 53 -10.33 7.43 3.18
N ALA A 54 -10.50 7.61 4.49
CA ALA A 54 -11.75 7.28 5.14
C ALA A 54 -12.87 8.20 4.65
N CYS A 55 -13.91 7.62 4.05
CA CYS A 55 -14.93 8.36 3.34
C CYS A 55 -16.33 7.71 3.43
N ASP A 56 -17.33 8.38 2.86
CA ASP A 56 -18.66 7.85 2.66
C ASP A 56 -18.95 7.90 1.14
N TRP A 57 -19.38 6.79 0.56
CA TRP A 57 -19.72 6.71 -0.88
C TRP A 57 -20.84 7.68 -1.29
N ASN A 58 -21.65 8.16 -0.34
CA ASN A 58 -22.74 9.11 -0.58
C ASN A 58 -22.20 10.54 -0.76
N ASP A 59 -20.96 10.79 -0.33
CA ASP A 59 -20.33 12.11 -0.41
C ASP A 59 -19.48 12.28 -1.67
N VAL A 60 -19.47 11.31 -2.59
CA VAL A 60 -18.73 11.39 -3.86
C VAL A 60 -19.14 12.64 -4.67
N PHE A 61 -18.13 13.43 -5.02
CA PHE A 61 -18.23 14.74 -5.67
C PHE A 61 -18.91 15.85 -4.86
N THR A 62 -18.86 15.77 -3.54
CA THR A 62 -19.36 16.81 -2.62
C THR A 62 -18.25 17.45 -1.79
N ASN A 63 -18.59 18.41 -0.92
CA ASN A 63 -17.69 18.95 0.11
C ASN A 63 -18.21 18.73 1.54
N GLN A 64 -18.79 17.57 1.84
CA GLN A 64 -19.51 17.32 3.11
C GLN A 64 -18.73 16.52 4.17
N ALA A 65 -17.60 15.91 3.80
CA ALA A 65 -16.87 15.05 4.71
C ALA A 65 -15.91 15.86 5.61
N GLY A 66 -15.08 16.74 5.02
CA GLY A 66 -14.20 17.64 5.76
C GLY A 66 -13.16 16.93 6.65
N LEU A 67 -12.52 17.65 7.59
CA LEU A 67 -11.40 17.11 8.39
C LEU A 67 -11.76 15.95 9.32
N LYS A 68 -13.06 15.73 9.63
CA LYS A 68 -13.49 14.58 10.45
C LYS A 68 -13.24 13.24 9.74
N SER A 69 -13.09 13.24 8.42
CA SER A 69 -12.72 12.05 7.64
C SER A 69 -11.46 11.39 8.19
N GLU A 70 -10.44 12.18 8.56
CA GLU A 70 -9.17 11.66 9.09
C GLU A 70 -9.35 10.67 10.25
N THR A 71 -10.40 10.87 11.06
CA THR A 71 -10.68 10.08 12.26
C THR A 71 -12.05 9.39 12.22
N SER A 72 -12.58 9.08 11.03
CA SER A 72 -13.91 8.46 10.91
C SER A 72 -13.84 6.92 10.97
N TRP A 73 -12.78 6.31 10.45
CA TRP A 73 -12.56 4.85 10.48
C TRP A 73 -11.53 4.40 11.53
N GLN A 74 -10.89 5.36 12.20
CA GLN A 74 -9.97 5.18 13.32
C GLN A 74 -10.01 6.44 14.21
N ASN A 75 -9.63 6.36 15.48
CA ASN A 75 -9.97 7.43 16.45
C ASN A 75 -8.89 8.50 16.69
N ASP A 76 -7.71 8.38 16.09
CA ASP A 76 -6.55 9.21 16.46
C ASP A 76 -6.10 10.11 15.32
N LYS A 77 -6.13 11.42 15.56
CA LYS A 77 -5.56 12.40 14.64
C LYS A 77 -4.06 12.16 14.46
N THR A 78 -3.60 12.19 13.22
CA THR A 78 -2.19 11.98 12.87
C THR A 78 -1.32 13.11 13.43
N THR A 79 -0.22 12.74 14.11
CA THR A 79 0.73 13.70 14.68
C THR A 79 2.12 13.50 14.10
N GLU A 80 2.93 14.56 14.08
CA GLU A 80 4.33 14.46 13.64
C GLU A 80 5.14 13.47 14.49
N SER A 81 4.90 13.44 15.81
CA SER A 81 5.58 12.52 16.73
C SER A 81 5.27 11.07 16.41
N TYR A 82 4.02 10.74 16.08
CA TYR A 82 3.66 9.39 15.64
C TYR A 82 4.41 9.01 14.36
N ILE A 83 4.40 9.87 13.32
CA ILE A 83 5.11 9.57 12.07
C ILE A 83 6.63 9.43 12.28
N ARG A 84 7.23 10.23 13.16
CA ARG A 84 8.65 10.08 13.56
C ARG A 84 8.90 8.75 14.27
N SER A 85 7.96 8.29 15.10
CA SER A 85 8.06 6.98 15.76
C SER A 85 8.12 5.84 14.74
N LEU A 86 7.43 5.94 13.60
CA LEU A 86 7.49 4.93 12.54
C LEU A 86 8.92 4.83 11.96
N LYS A 87 9.57 5.98 11.69
CA LYS A 87 10.96 5.98 11.25
C LYS A 87 11.89 5.34 12.28
N GLN A 88 11.72 5.68 13.57
CA GLN A 88 12.53 5.12 14.65
C GLN A 88 12.36 3.60 14.79
N GLN A 89 11.19 3.08 14.43
CA GLN A 89 10.88 1.66 14.44
C GLN A 89 11.39 0.92 13.20
N GLY A 90 12.01 1.62 12.24
CA GLY A 90 12.75 1.02 11.13
C GLY A 90 12.09 1.14 9.75
N PHE A 91 10.95 1.82 9.64
CA PHE A 91 10.32 2.08 8.34
C PHE A 91 11.06 3.18 7.58
N ASN A 92 11.13 3.02 6.25
CA ASN A 92 11.78 3.96 5.36
C ASN A 92 10.79 4.74 4.48
N SER A 93 9.55 4.26 4.38
CA SER A 93 8.48 4.93 3.64
C SER A 93 7.14 4.90 4.34
N LEU A 94 6.30 5.89 4.01
CA LEU A 94 4.92 6.03 4.44
C LEU A 94 4.02 6.08 3.21
N ARG A 95 3.07 5.16 3.07
CA ARG A 95 1.97 5.29 2.11
C ARG A 95 0.78 5.92 2.84
N ILE A 96 0.21 6.97 2.25
CA ILE A 96 -0.95 7.69 2.76
C ILE A 96 -2.09 7.46 1.76
N PRO A 97 -2.88 6.38 1.94
CA PRO A 97 -4.17 6.24 1.29
C PRO A 97 -4.95 7.56 1.39
N THR A 98 -5.41 8.11 0.27
CA THR A 98 -6.07 9.43 0.28
C THR A 98 -7.34 9.46 -0.58
N SER A 99 -8.41 9.98 0.01
CA SER A 99 -9.64 10.35 -0.66
C SER A 99 -9.60 11.83 -1.06
N TRP A 100 -10.12 12.14 -2.25
CA TRP A 100 -10.15 13.48 -2.80
C TRP A 100 -11.54 13.88 -3.28
N VAL A 101 -12.31 12.94 -3.83
CA VAL A 101 -13.63 13.22 -4.41
C VAL A 101 -14.76 12.89 -3.44
N ALA A 102 -14.59 11.91 -2.56
CA ALA A 102 -15.58 11.55 -1.55
C ALA A 102 -15.60 12.56 -0.40
N GLY A 103 -16.27 13.69 -0.64
CA GLY A 103 -16.58 14.71 0.36
C GLY A 103 -15.56 15.82 0.51
N HIS A 104 -14.66 16.00 -0.46
CA HIS A 104 -13.56 16.97 -0.40
C HIS A 104 -13.41 17.86 -1.64
N LEU A 105 -14.45 18.03 -2.46
CA LEU A 105 -14.45 18.93 -3.63
C LEU A 105 -15.33 20.15 -3.43
N THR A 106 -14.74 21.35 -3.49
CA THR A 106 -15.50 22.61 -3.50
C THR A 106 -16.12 22.92 -4.87
N ASP A 107 -15.60 22.33 -5.93
CA ASP A 107 -16.10 22.46 -7.29
C ASP A 107 -15.87 21.16 -8.07
N LYS A 108 -16.96 20.41 -8.31
CA LYS A 108 -16.96 19.15 -9.06
C LYS A 108 -16.52 19.34 -10.51
N GLU A 109 -16.95 20.42 -11.17
CA GLU A 109 -16.69 20.61 -12.60
C GLU A 109 -15.18 20.76 -12.84
N ASN A 110 -14.48 21.46 -11.95
CA ASN A 110 -13.04 21.67 -12.04
C ASN A 110 -12.20 20.70 -11.20
N MET A 111 -12.83 19.76 -10.49
CA MET A 111 -12.19 18.90 -9.49
C MET A 111 -11.36 19.68 -8.47
N THR A 112 -11.84 20.85 -8.07
CA THR A 112 -11.15 21.71 -7.11
C THR A 112 -11.30 21.10 -5.73
N ILE A 113 -10.18 20.65 -5.17
CA ILE A 113 -10.11 20.06 -3.83
C ILE A 113 -10.25 21.17 -2.79
N ASP A 114 -10.97 20.87 -1.70
CA ASP A 114 -11.08 21.77 -0.56
C ASP A 114 -9.69 22.16 -0.04
N PRO A 115 -9.35 23.47 0.01
CA PRO A 115 -8.04 23.92 0.45
C PRO A 115 -7.71 23.54 1.90
N VAL A 116 -8.70 23.36 2.76
CA VAL A 116 -8.52 22.88 4.14
C VAL A 116 -8.09 21.42 4.15
N TRP A 117 -8.71 20.59 3.33
CA TRP A 117 -8.35 19.18 3.17
C TRP A 117 -6.94 19.03 2.56
N MET A 118 -6.66 19.73 1.47
CA MET A 118 -5.34 19.77 0.83
C MET A 118 -4.25 20.22 1.81
N LYS A 119 -4.51 21.27 2.61
CA LYS A 119 -3.57 21.73 3.63
C LYS A 119 -3.27 20.63 4.66
N ARG A 120 -4.27 19.87 5.10
CA ARG A 120 -4.08 18.79 6.06
C ARG A 120 -3.26 17.63 5.48
N ILE A 121 -3.50 17.26 4.22
CA ILE A 121 -2.68 16.24 3.55
C ILE A 121 -1.22 16.71 3.43
N LYS A 122 -0.99 17.95 2.99
CA LYS A 122 0.38 18.53 2.92
C LYS A 122 1.07 18.54 4.27
N GLU A 123 0.34 18.79 5.35
CA GLU A 123 0.84 18.72 6.72
C GLU A 123 1.34 17.32 7.07
N ILE A 124 0.55 16.27 6.80
CA ILE A 124 0.94 14.88 7.09
C ILE A 124 2.09 14.41 6.17
N VAL A 125 2.07 14.80 4.89
CA VAL A 125 3.21 14.56 3.98
C VAL A 125 4.49 15.20 4.54
N ASN A 126 4.40 16.43 5.06
CA ASN A 126 5.53 17.11 5.68
C ASN A 126 6.01 16.38 6.95
N TYR A 127 5.11 15.77 7.75
CA TYR A 127 5.54 14.93 8.88
C TYR A 127 6.41 13.76 8.40
N GLY A 128 6.02 13.09 7.30
CA GLY A 128 6.83 12.02 6.70
C GLY A 128 8.20 12.52 6.22
N LEU A 129 8.23 13.65 5.50
CA LEU A 129 9.48 14.25 5.04
C LEU A 129 10.38 14.73 6.18
N ASN A 130 9.79 15.24 7.26
CA ASN A 130 10.48 15.66 8.47
C ASN A 130 11.07 14.49 9.25
N ALA A 131 10.42 13.33 9.21
CA ALA A 131 10.96 12.08 9.72
C ALA A 131 12.05 11.48 8.82
N GLY A 132 12.20 11.95 7.58
CA GLY A 132 13.15 11.39 6.61
C GLY A 132 12.63 10.15 5.90
N LEU A 133 11.31 10.03 5.77
CA LEU A 133 10.63 8.98 5.01
C LEU A 133 10.44 9.40 3.55
N CYS A 134 10.40 8.42 2.64
CA CYS A 134 9.67 8.59 1.38
C CYS A 134 8.16 8.53 1.66
N VAL A 135 7.36 9.28 0.91
CA VAL A 135 5.92 9.41 1.09
C VAL A 135 5.21 9.15 -0.22
N ILE A 136 4.29 8.18 -0.23
CA ILE A 136 3.38 7.92 -1.33
C ILE A 136 2.02 8.53 -0.97
N ILE A 137 1.46 9.36 -1.83
CA ILE A 137 0.03 9.70 -1.82
C ILE A 137 -0.61 9.11 -3.07
N ASN A 138 -1.85 8.64 -2.96
CA ASN A 138 -2.59 8.07 -4.08
C ASN A 138 -3.97 8.72 -4.25
N GLU A 139 -4.70 8.27 -5.25
CA GLU A 139 -6.16 8.33 -5.27
C GLU A 139 -6.64 6.93 -4.83
N HIS A 140 -7.26 6.85 -3.65
CA HIS A 140 -7.61 5.56 -3.04
C HIS A 140 -8.90 4.97 -3.63
N TRP A 141 -9.64 4.13 -2.89
CA TRP A 141 -10.98 3.71 -3.31
C TRP A 141 -11.89 4.92 -3.60
N ASP A 142 -11.84 5.93 -2.72
CA ASP A 142 -12.47 7.25 -2.89
C ASP A 142 -13.95 7.20 -3.29
N GLY A 143 -14.69 6.27 -2.68
CA GLY A 143 -16.10 6.03 -2.96
C GLY A 143 -16.38 5.25 -4.25
N GLY A 144 -15.35 4.75 -4.93
CA GLY A 144 -15.45 3.85 -6.08
C GLY A 144 -15.49 4.52 -7.45
N TRP A 145 -15.39 5.85 -7.53
CA TRP A 145 -15.61 6.58 -8.78
C TRP A 145 -14.59 6.24 -9.89
N MET A 146 -13.33 5.98 -9.54
CA MET A 146 -12.33 5.43 -10.47
C MET A 146 -12.10 3.94 -10.27
N GLU A 147 -12.15 3.45 -9.03
CA GLU A 147 -11.82 2.05 -8.74
C GLU A 147 -12.86 1.09 -9.32
N HIS A 148 -14.15 1.44 -9.28
CA HIS A 148 -15.24 0.60 -9.76
C HIS A 148 -15.92 1.21 -10.99
N ASP A 149 -16.45 2.42 -10.84
CA ASP A 149 -17.40 3.02 -11.78
C ASP A 149 -16.79 3.29 -13.15
N ALA A 150 -15.50 3.66 -13.18
CA ALA A 150 -14.75 3.83 -14.43
C ALA A 150 -14.53 2.50 -15.19
N PHE A 151 -14.72 1.36 -14.53
CA PHE A 151 -14.49 0.02 -15.07
C PHE A 151 -15.76 -0.78 -15.33
N THR A 152 -16.93 -0.13 -15.40
CA THR A 152 -18.16 -0.78 -15.85
C THR A 152 -18.32 -0.74 -17.37
N SER A 153 -19.09 -1.66 -17.94
CA SER A 153 -19.43 -1.65 -19.37
C SER A 153 -20.25 -0.41 -19.78
N GLY A 154 -20.95 0.23 -18.84
CA GLY A 154 -21.72 1.45 -19.06
C GLY A 154 -20.96 2.76 -18.78
N ALA A 155 -19.69 2.70 -18.39
CA ALA A 155 -18.94 3.87 -17.98
C ALA A 155 -18.74 4.89 -19.11
N ASN A 156 -18.90 6.18 -18.81
CA ASN A 156 -18.49 7.26 -19.70
C ASN A 156 -16.98 7.49 -19.61
N VAL A 157 -16.21 6.70 -20.36
CA VAL A 157 -14.75 6.68 -20.29
C VAL A 157 -14.12 8.06 -20.55
N ALA A 158 -14.71 8.87 -21.44
CA ALA A 158 -14.20 10.21 -21.74
C ALA A 158 -14.35 11.17 -20.56
N GLU A 159 -15.48 11.11 -19.87
CA GLU A 159 -15.76 11.92 -18.67
C GLU A 159 -14.82 11.54 -17.52
N HIS A 160 -14.68 10.25 -17.20
CA HIS A 160 -13.73 9.78 -16.18
C HIS A 160 -12.29 10.23 -16.48
N LYS A 161 -11.85 10.16 -17.75
CA LYS A 161 -10.51 10.66 -18.13
C LYS A 161 -10.36 12.15 -17.85
N GLU A 162 -11.34 12.97 -18.23
CA GLU A 162 -11.25 14.42 -18.04
C GLU A 162 -11.28 14.80 -16.56
N MET A 163 -12.14 14.13 -15.79
CA MET A 163 -12.23 14.25 -14.33
C MET A 163 -10.90 13.87 -13.64
N PHE A 164 -10.34 12.73 -14.01
CA PHE A 164 -9.06 12.24 -13.48
C PHE A 164 -7.88 13.17 -13.85
N ARG A 165 -7.88 13.69 -15.09
CA ARG A 165 -6.90 14.69 -15.54
C ARG A 165 -6.96 15.95 -14.68
N LYS A 166 -8.16 16.49 -14.43
CA LYS A 166 -8.36 17.70 -13.61
C LYS A 166 -7.92 17.46 -12.17
N LEU A 167 -8.35 16.35 -11.56
CA LEU A 167 -7.98 15.98 -10.20
C LEU A 167 -6.45 15.92 -10.02
N TRP A 168 -5.77 15.10 -10.84
CA TRP A 168 -4.32 14.96 -10.73
C TRP A 168 -3.54 16.21 -11.11
N THR A 169 -4.09 17.06 -11.98
CA THR A 169 -3.50 18.39 -12.23
C THR A 169 -3.54 19.25 -10.97
N ASN A 170 -4.65 19.25 -10.23
CA ASN A 170 -4.82 20.03 -9.01
C ASN A 170 -3.92 19.50 -7.88
N ILE A 171 -3.87 18.18 -7.67
CA ILE A 171 -2.95 17.54 -6.71
C ILE A 171 -1.50 17.87 -7.07
N ALA A 172 -1.09 17.63 -8.32
CA ALA A 172 0.30 17.82 -8.73
C ALA A 172 0.76 19.27 -8.56
N LYS A 173 -0.08 20.27 -8.85
CA LYS A 173 0.24 21.70 -8.62
C LYS A 173 0.61 21.98 -7.16
N GLU A 174 -0.14 21.43 -6.22
CA GLU A 174 0.06 21.66 -4.77
C GLU A 174 1.37 21.07 -4.23
N PHE A 175 1.82 19.98 -4.85
CA PHE A 175 3.05 19.26 -4.50
C PHE A 175 4.23 19.56 -5.45
N LYS A 176 4.09 20.55 -6.36
CA LYS A 176 5.06 20.82 -7.44
C LYS A 176 6.49 21.11 -6.98
N THR A 177 6.66 21.64 -5.78
CA THR A 177 7.97 22.00 -5.21
C THR A 177 8.56 20.92 -4.30
N TYR A 178 7.81 19.87 -3.97
CA TYR A 178 8.27 18.78 -3.11
C TYR A 178 9.36 17.99 -3.84
N ASP A 179 10.38 17.54 -3.10
CA ASP A 179 11.47 16.73 -3.66
C ASP A 179 11.01 15.30 -4.01
N GLN A 180 11.94 14.47 -4.49
CA GLN A 180 11.63 13.14 -5.02
C GLN A 180 11.18 12.14 -3.96
N ARG A 181 11.27 12.48 -2.66
CA ARG A 181 10.71 11.64 -1.59
C ARG A 181 9.20 11.61 -1.64
N VAL A 182 8.53 12.54 -2.31
CA VAL A 182 7.08 12.43 -2.57
C VAL A 182 6.86 11.75 -3.92
N LEU A 183 6.14 10.63 -3.89
CA LEU A 183 5.71 9.87 -5.05
C LEU A 183 4.18 9.94 -5.16
N PHE A 184 3.66 9.82 -6.38
CA PHE A 184 2.23 9.72 -6.63
C PHE A 184 1.90 8.33 -7.17
N ALA A 185 0.91 7.68 -6.59
CA ALA A 185 0.29 6.47 -7.09
C ALA A 185 -1.05 6.82 -7.75
N ALA A 186 -1.25 6.42 -9.01
CA ALA A 186 -2.37 6.90 -9.82
C ALA A 186 -3.75 6.57 -9.21
N LEU A 187 -3.89 5.34 -8.71
CA LEU A 187 -5.09 4.67 -8.26
C LEU A 187 -4.75 3.81 -7.02
N ASN A 188 -5.68 2.94 -6.62
CA ASN A 188 -5.52 1.96 -5.55
C ASN A 188 -5.67 0.52 -6.05
N GLU A 189 -6.90 -0.01 -6.14
CA GLU A 189 -7.17 -1.40 -6.52
C GLU A 189 -8.16 -1.48 -7.71
N PRO A 190 -7.78 -1.02 -8.92
CA PRO A 190 -8.72 -0.86 -10.02
C PRO A 190 -9.46 -2.16 -10.33
N GLY A 191 -10.77 -2.17 -10.15
CA GLY A 191 -11.65 -3.31 -10.38
C GLY A 191 -11.77 -4.34 -9.24
N VAL A 192 -11.24 -4.05 -8.04
CA VAL A 192 -11.66 -4.76 -6.82
C VAL A 192 -13.09 -4.32 -6.47
N GLY A 193 -13.84 -5.13 -5.74
CA GLY A 193 -15.23 -4.81 -5.40
C GLY A 193 -16.22 -4.96 -6.57
N GLY A 194 -17.33 -4.22 -6.48
CA GLY A 194 -18.44 -4.26 -7.44
C GLY A 194 -18.91 -2.85 -7.79
N ALA A 195 -19.53 -2.73 -8.97
CA ALA A 195 -20.06 -1.46 -9.47
C ALA A 195 -20.98 -0.80 -8.43
N SER A 196 -20.88 0.52 -8.29
CA SER A 196 -21.79 1.27 -7.44
C SER A 196 -23.25 1.02 -7.86
N PRO A 197 -24.22 0.95 -6.93
CA PRO A 197 -25.64 0.88 -7.27
C PRO A 197 -26.14 2.04 -8.13
N GLN A 198 -25.38 3.15 -8.20
CA GLN A 198 -25.76 4.35 -8.95
C GLN A 198 -25.27 4.37 -10.40
N VAL A 199 -24.43 3.42 -10.83
CA VAL A 199 -23.89 3.38 -12.20
C VAL A 199 -24.52 2.29 -13.05
N GLN A 200 -24.42 2.46 -14.38
CA GLN A 200 -24.94 1.51 -15.36
C GLN A 200 -23.87 0.51 -15.78
N GLY A 201 -24.33 -0.69 -16.17
CA GLY A 201 -23.49 -1.75 -16.70
C GLY A 201 -22.81 -2.58 -15.61
N ASP A 202 -22.25 -3.71 -16.05
CA ASP A 202 -21.55 -4.65 -15.18
C ASP A 202 -20.06 -4.31 -15.11
N MET A 203 -19.40 -4.71 -14.02
CA MET A 203 -17.95 -4.66 -13.94
C MET A 203 -17.32 -5.42 -15.12
N LEU A 204 -16.38 -4.79 -15.80
CA LEU A 204 -15.58 -5.46 -16.82
C LEU A 204 -14.82 -6.62 -16.19
N ALA A 205 -14.69 -7.73 -16.93
CA ALA A 205 -13.88 -8.85 -16.50
C ALA A 205 -12.42 -8.38 -16.31
N PRO A 206 -11.81 -8.56 -15.12
CA PRO A 206 -10.49 -8.00 -14.80
C PRO A 206 -9.35 -8.50 -15.69
N ASP A 207 -9.50 -9.67 -16.31
CA ASP A 207 -8.54 -10.22 -17.25
C ASP A 207 -8.86 -9.96 -18.73
N SER A 208 -9.94 -9.23 -19.01
CA SER A 208 -10.29 -8.84 -20.36
C SER A 208 -9.29 -7.82 -20.92
N LYS A 209 -9.14 -7.85 -22.25
CA LYS A 209 -8.35 -6.83 -22.96
C LYS A 209 -8.92 -5.42 -22.74
N GLU A 210 -10.24 -5.29 -22.69
CA GLU A 210 -10.91 -4.00 -22.48
C GLU A 210 -10.56 -3.40 -21.12
N PHE A 211 -10.59 -4.20 -20.05
CA PHE A 211 -10.19 -3.75 -18.72
C PHE A 211 -8.75 -3.21 -18.72
N ALA A 212 -7.81 -4.00 -19.24
CA ALA A 212 -6.40 -3.64 -19.28
C ALA A 212 -6.13 -2.39 -20.14
N ASP A 213 -6.77 -2.30 -21.32
CA ASP A 213 -6.67 -1.13 -22.19
C ASP A 213 -7.21 0.13 -21.51
N ARG A 214 -8.30 -0.01 -20.76
CA ARG A 214 -8.94 1.11 -20.05
C ARG A 214 -8.08 1.59 -18.89
N LEU A 215 -7.55 0.68 -18.09
CA LEU A 215 -6.61 0.98 -17.01
C LEU A 215 -5.39 1.74 -17.53
N LEU A 216 -4.70 1.22 -18.55
CA LEU A 216 -3.55 1.88 -19.16
C LEU A 216 -3.89 3.27 -19.73
N ALA A 217 -5.12 3.46 -20.21
CA ALA A 217 -5.55 4.76 -20.69
C ALA A 217 -5.79 5.77 -19.55
N TYR A 218 -6.27 5.34 -18.38
CA TYR A 218 -6.37 6.20 -17.20
C TYR A 218 -4.99 6.52 -16.60
N GLU A 219 -4.10 5.52 -16.50
CA GLU A 219 -2.73 5.71 -16.05
C GLU A 219 -1.95 6.69 -16.95
N GLN A 220 -2.14 6.61 -18.28
CA GLN A 220 -1.55 7.57 -19.21
C GLN A 220 -2.05 8.99 -18.95
N VAL A 221 -3.35 9.17 -18.69
CA VAL A 221 -3.93 10.47 -18.33
C VAL A 221 -3.31 11.02 -17.05
N PHE A 222 -3.13 10.18 -16.03
CA PHE A 222 -2.45 10.56 -14.79
C PHE A 222 -1.01 11.02 -15.05
N ILE A 223 -0.21 10.23 -15.80
CA ILE A 223 1.17 10.58 -16.14
C ILE A 223 1.21 11.94 -16.85
N ASP A 224 0.39 12.11 -17.89
CA ASP A 224 0.38 13.34 -18.68
C ASP A 224 -0.05 14.56 -17.84
N ALA A 225 -1.08 14.42 -17.00
CA ALA A 225 -1.56 15.47 -16.11
C ALA A 225 -0.48 15.92 -15.12
N VAL A 226 0.20 14.97 -14.46
CA VAL A 226 1.28 15.29 -13.52
C VAL A 226 2.45 15.95 -14.23
N ARG A 227 2.91 15.39 -15.36
CA ARG A 227 4.06 15.92 -16.11
C ARG A 227 3.80 17.32 -16.65
N ALA A 228 2.57 17.60 -17.09
CA ALA A 228 2.18 18.91 -17.63
C ALA A 228 2.31 20.05 -16.60
N THR A 229 2.28 19.76 -15.29
CA THR A 229 2.46 20.80 -14.26
C THR A 229 3.90 21.31 -14.15
N GLY A 230 4.89 20.62 -14.73
CA GLY A 230 6.30 21.04 -14.77
C GLY A 230 6.97 21.07 -13.39
N GLY A 231 8.09 21.80 -13.26
CA GLY A 231 8.87 21.83 -12.01
C GLY A 231 9.38 20.45 -11.62
N ASN A 232 9.33 20.09 -10.34
CA ASN A 232 9.77 18.76 -9.90
C ASN A 232 8.88 17.64 -10.46
N ASN A 233 7.61 17.91 -10.75
CA ASN A 233 6.69 16.90 -11.29
C ASN A 233 7.07 16.42 -12.69
N ALA A 234 7.88 17.20 -13.44
CA ALA A 234 8.42 16.75 -14.73
C ALA A 234 9.39 15.56 -14.61
N SER A 235 9.86 15.24 -13.40
CA SER A 235 10.80 14.14 -13.12
C SER A 235 10.43 13.30 -11.89
N ARG A 236 9.32 13.61 -11.22
CA ARG A 236 8.82 12.85 -10.06
C ARG A 236 8.58 11.39 -10.44
N VAL A 237 9.04 10.47 -9.61
CA VAL A 237 8.71 9.06 -9.78
C VAL A 237 7.20 8.88 -9.56
N LEU A 238 6.54 8.22 -10.51
CA LEU A 238 5.12 7.90 -10.46
C LEU A 238 4.93 6.40 -10.36
N ILE A 239 3.83 6.00 -9.74
CA ILE A 239 3.46 4.61 -9.49
C ILE A 239 2.12 4.36 -10.18
N VAL A 240 2.04 3.27 -10.94
CA VAL A 240 0.84 2.85 -11.68
C VAL A 240 0.40 1.46 -11.21
N GLN A 241 -0.90 1.24 -11.10
CA GLN A 241 -1.49 0.08 -10.44
C GLN A 241 -1.86 -0.97 -11.47
N THR A 242 -1.52 -2.23 -11.23
CA THR A 242 -1.91 -3.30 -12.15
C THR A 242 -3.40 -3.64 -11.97
N PRO A 243 -4.02 -4.44 -12.88
CA PRO A 243 -5.42 -4.83 -12.73
C PRO A 243 -5.68 -5.47 -11.37
N LYS A 244 -6.63 -4.91 -10.63
CA LYS A 244 -7.00 -5.28 -9.25
C LYS A 244 -5.85 -5.32 -8.24
N THR A 245 -4.70 -4.72 -8.60
CA THR A 245 -3.43 -4.93 -7.89
C THR A 245 -3.13 -6.40 -7.59
N GLU A 246 -3.65 -7.33 -8.41
CA GLU A 246 -3.52 -8.77 -8.21
C GLU A 246 -2.37 -9.31 -9.06
N ILE A 247 -1.52 -10.15 -8.47
CA ILE A 247 -0.23 -10.55 -9.04
C ILE A 247 -0.39 -11.41 -10.31
N ASP A 248 -1.36 -12.30 -10.38
CA ASP A 248 -1.61 -13.12 -11.56
C ASP A 248 -2.11 -12.31 -12.74
N LEU A 249 -3.04 -11.39 -12.50
CA LEU A 249 -3.52 -10.44 -13.49
C LEU A 249 -2.40 -9.49 -13.96
N ALA A 250 -1.57 -9.01 -13.03
CA ALA A 250 -0.39 -8.20 -13.35
C ALA A 250 0.62 -8.94 -14.23
N ALA A 251 0.77 -10.26 -14.03
CA ALA A 251 1.69 -11.10 -14.77
C ALA A 251 1.20 -11.43 -16.19
N LYS A 252 -0.11 -11.36 -16.47
CA LYS A 252 -0.69 -11.61 -17.80
C LYS A 252 -0.15 -10.62 -18.84
N ASP A 253 -0.11 -11.05 -20.10
CA ASP A 253 0.36 -10.21 -21.21
C ASP A 253 -0.66 -9.14 -21.63
N SER A 254 -1.92 -9.24 -21.18
CA SER A 254 -2.95 -8.22 -21.42
C SER A 254 -2.57 -6.87 -20.81
N TYR A 255 -1.87 -6.87 -19.67
CA TYR A 255 -1.29 -5.68 -19.06
C TYR A 255 0.21 -5.59 -19.36
N ASP A 256 0.62 -4.46 -19.93
CA ASP A 256 2.01 -4.16 -20.26
C ASP A 256 2.32 -2.68 -20.02
N ILE A 257 3.07 -2.42 -18.95
CA ILE A 257 3.50 -1.09 -18.53
C ILE A 257 4.28 -0.33 -19.61
N THR A 258 4.92 -1.04 -20.56
CA THR A 258 5.70 -0.39 -21.65
C THR A 258 4.82 0.33 -22.68
N ARG A 259 3.50 0.08 -22.65
CA ARG A 259 2.50 0.79 -23.44
C ARG A 259 2.35 2.24 -22.98
N LEU A 260 2.62 2.53 -21.69
CA LEU A 260 2.64 3.89 -21.16
C LEU A 260 3.81 4.69 -21.74
N LYS A 261 3.57 5.98 -21.99
CA LYS A 261 4.54 6.93 -22.51
C LYS A 261 4.80 7.99 -21.47
N ASP A 262 6.05 8.04 -21.00
CA ASP A 262 6.53 9.06 -20.08
C ASP A 262 7.69 9.82 -20.72
N LYS A 263 7.63 11.15 -20.64
CA LYS A 263 8.74 12.03 -21.07
C LYS A 263 9.92 11.92 -20.10
N ALA A 264 9.67 11.58 -18.84
CA ALA A 264 10.70 11.34 -17.85
C ALA A 264 11.23 9.90 -17.96
N LYS A 265 12.55 9.76 -18.13
CA LYS A 265 13.18 8.44 -18.32
C LYS A 265 13.33 7.71 -16.99
N ASN A 266 12.93 6.45 -16.96
CA ASN A 266 13.09 5.54 -15.82
C ASN A 266 12.48 6.12 -14.52
N ARG A 267 11.27 6.70 -14.61
CA ARG A 267 10.55 7.33 -13.49
C ARG A 267 9.20 6.68 -13.19
N LEU A 268 8.99 5.43 -13.63
CA LEU A 268 7.77 4.67 -13.34
C LEU A 268 8.09 3.47 -12.44
N MET A 269 7.17 3.20 -11.52
CA MET A 269 7.08 1.98 -10.72
C MET A 269 5.71 1.34 -10.96
N ALA A 270 5.60 0.03 -10.75
CA ALA A 270 4.32 -0.67 -10.72
C ALA A 270 3.85 -0.90 -9.27
N GLU A 271 2.56 -1.07 -9.04
CA GLU A 271 1.98 -1.40 -7.74
C GLU A 271 1.04 -2.60 -7.84
N VAL A 272 1.21 -3.54 -6.90
CA VAL A 272 0.34 -4.69 -6.63
C VAL A 272 0.12 -4.79 -5.13
N HIS A 273 -0.89 -5.53 -4.67
CA HIS A 273 -1.19 -5.79 -3.27
C HIS A 273 -1.10 -7.30 -3.00
N PHE A 274 -0.98 -7.69 -1.73
CA PHE A 274 -0.79 -9.10 -1.37
C PHE A 274 -1.50 -9.48 -0.06
N TYR A 275 -2.58 -10.25 -0.20
CA TYR A 275 -3.36 -10.77 0.92
C TYR A 275 -3.55 -12.29 0.81
N ASP A 276 -2.58 -13.00 0.23
CA ASP A 276 -2.67 -14.44 0.07
C ASP A 276 -2.16 -15.24 1.29
N PRO A 277 -2.80 -16.37 1.62
CA PRO A 277 -4.11 -16.82 1.12
C PRO A 277 -5.25 -16.17 1.92
N TYR A 278 -6.34 -15.80 1.23
CA TYR A 278 -7.54 -15.20 1.80
C TYR A 278 -8.04 -15.86 3.10
N ILE A 279 -8.05 -17.21 3.15
CA ILE A 279 -8.53 -17.98 4.31
C ILE A 279 -7.74 -17.70 5.61
N PHE A 280 -6.49 -17.28 5.50
CA PHE A 280 -5.62 -16.94 6.63
C PHE A 280 -5.56 -15.44 6.88
N THR A 281 -5.53 -14.64 5.81
CA THR A 281 -5.31 -13.20 5.90
C THR A 281 -6.60 -12.44 6.22
N LEU A 282 -7.68 -12.70 5.48
CA LEU A 282 -8.86 -11.83 5.44
C LEU A 282 -10.16 -12.50 5.91
N MET A 283 -10.31 -13.81 5.71
CA MET A 283 -11.52 -14.56 6.05
C MET A 283 -11.87 -14.44 7.54
N ASP A 284 -13.11 -14.07 7.83
CA ASP A 284 -13.61 -13.73 9.17
C ASP A 284 -14.63 -14.74 9.72
N LYS A 285 -15.17 -15.61 8.87
CA LYS A 285 -16.12 -16.67 9.23
C LYS A 285 -15.92 -17.91 8.38
N ASP A 286 -16.22 -19.08 8.94
CA ASP A 286 -16.26 -20.33 8.19
C ASP A 286 -17.37 -20.26 7.12
N ALA A 287 -17.12 -20.94 6.00
CA ALA A 287 -18.06 -21.07 4.89
C ALA A 287 -18.05 -22.51 4.36
N ASP A 288 -19.06 -22.88 3.57
CA ASP A 288 -19.18 -24.24 3.03
C ASP A 288 -17.96 -24.69 2.20
N TRP A 289 -17.24 -23.73 1.61
CA TRP A 289 -16.07 -23.95 0.77
C TRP A 289 -14.73 -23.88 1.53
N GLY A 290 -14.71 -23.47 2.80
CA GLY A 290 -13.45 -23.28 3.53
C GLY A 290 -13.62 -22.81 4.97
N LYS A 291 -12.65 -23.16 5.81
CA LYS A 291 -12.57 -22.68 7.19
C LYS A 291 -11.63 -21.50 7.31
N VAL A 292 -11.89 -20.62 8.27
CA VAL A 292 -10.92 -19.64 8.75
C VAL A 292 -9.66 -20.38 9.19
N ALA A 293 -8.54 -20.05 8.56
CA ALA A 293 -7.25 -20.56 8.95
C ALA A 293 -6.67 -19.71 10.08
N LEU A 294 -6.25 -20.37 11.16
CA LEU A 294 -5.62 -19.75 12.32
C LEU A 294 -4.11 -19.95 12.30
N TYR A 295 -3.64 -21.05 11.71
CA TYR A 295 -2.24 -21.42 11.81
C TYR A 295 -1.55 -21.36 10.46
N TRP A 296 -0.33 -20.88 10.50
CA TRP A 296 0.58 -20.90 9.37
C TRP A 296 1.44 -22.16 9.45
N LYS A 297 1.89 -22.66 8.30
CA LYS A 297 2.68 -23.89 8.21
C LYS A 297 3.83 -23.91 9.22
N GLY A 298 3.86 -24.97 10.04
CA GLY A 298 4.87 -25.19 11.08
C GLY A 298 4.54 -24.59 12.45
N HIS A 299 3.42 -23.88 12.59
CA HIS A 299 3.04 -23.14 13.81
C HIS A 299 1.65 -23.54 14.34
N ALA A 300 1.22 -24.77 14.06
CA ALA A 300 -0.04 -25.32 14.53
C ALA A 300 0.14 -26.18 15.80
N PRO A 301 -0.89 -26.28 16.66
CA PRO A 301 -0.88 -27.26 17.74
C PRO A 301 -1.10 -28.69 17.20
N ALA A 302 -0.77 -29.71 18.00
CA ALA A 302 -0.89 -31.11 17.60
C ALA A 302 -2.34 -31.55 17.37
N ASP A 303 -3.30 -30.87 18.00
CA ASP A 303 -4.74 -31.07 17.90
C ASP A 303 -5.43 -30.06 16.96
N ASP A 304 -4.71 -29.56 15.95
CA ASP A 304 -5.29 -28.67 14.94
C ASP A 304 -6.54 -29.27 14.28
N GLN A 305 -7.63 -28.51 14.28
CA GLN A 305 -8.95 -28.88 13.75
C GLN A 305 -9.08 -28.59 12.24
N GLY A 306 -7.97 -28.69 11.50
CA GLY A 306 -7.88 -28.37 10.09
C GLY A 306 -7.91 -26.87 9.80
N ARG A 307 -7.32 -26.05 10.68
CA ARG A 307 -7.21 -24.59 10.53
C ARG A 307 -5.79 -24.14 10.19
N THR A 308 -4.93 -25.05 9.75
CA THR A 308 -3.57 -24.75 9.28
C THR A 308 -3.48 -24.61 7.76
N VAL A 309 -2.83 -23.55 7.30
CA VAL A 309 -2.41 -23.43 5.89
C VAL A 309 -1.09 -24.18 5.70
N ASN A 310 -1.16 -25.43 5.24
CA ASN A 310 0.01 -26.18 4.77
C ASN A 310 0.22 -26.05 3.26
N THR A 311 -0.88 -26.02 2.52
CA THR A 311 -0.92 -25.88 1.07
C THR A 311 -2.02 -24.91 0.66
N ILE A 312 -1.88 -24.30 -0.51
CA ILE A 312 -2.86 -23.42 -1.13
C ILE A 312 -3.32 -24.09 -2.43
N TRP A 313 -4.63 -24.18 -2.63
CA TRP A 313 -5.19 -24.63 -3.91
C TRP A 313 -4.98 -23.55 -4.95
N TYR A 314 -4.08 -23.81 -5.90
CA TYR A 314 -3.63 -22.81 -6.86
C TYR A 314 -3.31 -23.47 -8.21
N ASN A 315 -3.90 -22.96 -9.30
CA ASN A 315 -3.78 -23.52 -10.65
C ASN A 315 -4.06 -25.04 -10.71
N ASN A 316 -5.21 -25.45 -10.17
CA ASN A 316 -5.72 -26.83 -10.16
C ASN A 316 -4.83 -27.86 -9.45
N LYS A 317 -4.03 -27.43 -8.47
CA LYS A 317 -3.23 -28.31 -7.61
C LYS A 317 -2.99 -27.70 -6.23
N ASN A 318 -2.63 -28.54 -5.26
CA ASN A 318 -2.11 -28.09 -3.99
C ASN A 318 -0.65 -27.66 -4.14
N VAL A 319 -0.37 -26.39 -3.83
CA VAL A 319 0.98 -25.83 -3.80
C VAL A 319 1.36 -25.61 -2.35
N ASP A 320 2.61 -25.91 -1.99
CA ASP A 320 3.13 -25.57 -0.67
C ASP A 320 2.93 -24.07 -0.35
N ALA A 321 2.50 -23.76 0.87
CA ALA A 321 2.13 -22.39 1.25
C ALA A 321 3.29 -21.38 1.13
N TYR A 322 4.52 -21.78 1.51
CA TYR A 322 5.70 -20.92 1.33
C TYR A 322 6.10 -20.83 -0.13
N GLN A 323 6.04 -21.94 -0.87
CA GLN A 323 6.34 -21.93 -2.31
C GLN A 323 5.37 -21.05 -3.09
N HIS A 324 4.10 -20.96 -2.68
CA HIS A 324 3.13 -20.03 -3.27
C HIS A 324 3.60 -18.58 -3.14
N ILE A 325 4.03 -18.14 -1.95
CA ILE A 325 4.58 -16.80 -1.74
C ILE A 325 5.75 -16.54 -2.69
N ILE A 326 6.72 -17.47 -2.74
CA ILE A 326 7.89 -17.38 -3.63
C ILE A 326 7.45 -17.26 -5.10
N ASN A 327 6.50 -18.10 -5.53
CA ASN A 327 6.00 -18.08 -6.90
C ASN A 327 5.35 -16.74 -7.25
N GLN A 328 4.60 -16.14 -6.32
CA GLN A 328 3.94 -14.85 -6.54
C GLN A 328 4.96 -13.72 -6.65
N VAL A 329 5.89 -13.60 -5.70
CA VAL A 329 6.92 -12.52 -5.74
C VAL A 329 7.81 -12.62 -6.98
N MET A 330 8.13 -13.84 -7.43
CA MET A 330 8.97 -14.06 -8.61
C MET A 330 8.28 -13.68 -9.92
N LYS A 331 6.95 -13.72 -10.00
CA LYS A 331 6.21 -13.18 -11.16
C LYS A 331 6.44 -11.69 -11.30
N MET A 332 6.36 -10.95 -10.21
CA MET A 332 6.56 -9.49 -10.21
C MET A 332 8.00 -9.12 -10.49
N LYS A 333 8.96 -9.88 -9.94
CA LYS A 333 10.37 -9.72 -10.28
C LYS A 333 10.60 -9.84 -11.79
N LYS A 334 10.15 -10.94 -12.39
CA LYS A 334 10.33 -11.23 -13.82
C LYS A 334 9.58 -10.23 -14.72
N LYS A 335 8.34 -9.86 -14.35
CA LYS A 335 7.49 -9.00 -15.18
C LYS A 335 7.98 -7.55 -15.17
N PHE A 336 8.46 -7.05 -14.03
CA PHE A 336 8.72 -5.63 -13.81
C PHE A 336 10.15 -5.33 -13.32
N VAL A 337 10.56 -5.88 -12.17
CA VAL A 337 11.84 -5.52 -11.52
C VAL A 337 13.03 -5.75 -12.45
N ASP A 338 13.10 -6.93 -13.08
CA ASP A 338 14.17 -7.30 -14.02
C ASP A 338 14.15 -6.47 -15.31
N LYS A 339 13.06 -5.75 -15.56
CA LYS A 339 12.88 -4.84 -16.71
C LYS A 339 13.06 -3.37 -16.33
N GLY A 340 13.52 -3.07 -15.11
CA GLY A 340 13.81 -1.72 -14.64
C GLY A 340 12.60 -0.95 -14.10
N TYR A 341 11.50 -1.63 -13.80
CA TYR A 341 10.35 -1.06 -13.10
C TYR A 341 10.29 -1.62 -11.67
N PRO A 342 10.72 -0.86 -10.64
CA PRO A 342 10.52 -1.27 -9.26
C PRO A 342 9.03 -1.49 -8.98
N VAL A 343 8.74 -2.43 -8.08
CA VAL A 343 7.37 -2.80 -7.75
C VAL A 343 7.11 -2.53 -6.28
N VAL A 344 6.12 -1.69 -6.02
CA VAL A 344 5.57 -1.45 -4.69
C VAL A 344 4.55 -2.52 -4.39
N ILE A 345 4.71 -3.25 -3.28
CA ILE A 345 3.58 -3.98 -2.68
C ILE A 345 2.85 -2.94 -1.84
N GLY A 346 1.88 -2.27 -2.45
CA GLY A 346 1.19 -1.11 -1.87
C GLY A 346 0.52 -1.44 -0.53
N GLU A 347 0.05 -2.67 -0.43
CA GLU A 347 -0.54 -3.23 0.77
C GLU A 347 -0.24 -4.71 0.88
N TYR A 348 0.13 -5.13 2.07
CA TYR A 348 0.03 -6.51 2.49
C TYR A 348 -0.32 -6.59 3.96
N GLY A 349 -1.05 -7.63 4.33
CA GLY A 349 -1.44 -7.84 5.70
C GLY A 349 -2.23 -9.11 5.92
N ALA A 350 -2.36 -9.44 7.19
CA ALA A 350 -3.19 -10.53 7.68
C ALA A 350 -3.84 -10.05 8.99
N ASN A 351 -5.15 -10.28 9.10
CA ASN A 351 -5.89 -10.03 10.33
C ASN A 351 -5.39 -11.02 11.38
N ARG A 352 -4.84 -10.50 12.47
CA ARG A 352 -4.76 -11.27 13.70
C ARG A 352 -6.17 -11.43 14.23
N LYS A 353 -6.52 -12.63 14.64
CA LYS A 353 -7.86 -13.08 15.01
C LYS A 353 -7.89 -13.49 16.47
N ASP A 354 -9.08 -13.43 17.04
CA ASP A 354 -9.38 -14.15 18.28
C ASP A 354 -9.59 -15.63 17.93
N ALA A 355 -8.57 -16.43 18.21
CA ALA A 355 -8.57 -17.86 17.93
C ALA A 355 -9.61 -18.60 18.77
N SER A 356 -10.02 -18.06 19.93
CA SER A 356 -10.97 -18.73 20.82
C SER A 356 -12.37 -18.84 20.20
N LEU A 357 -12.75 -17.89 19.34
CA LEU A 357 -14.01 -17.92 18.58
C LEU A 357 -14.13 -19.13 17.64
N PHE A 358 -12.99 -19.77 17.35
CA PHE A 358 -12.87 -20.89 16.43
C PHE A 358 -12.38 -22.17 17.13
N GLY A 359 -12.36 -22.18 18.47
CA GLY A 359 -11.83 -23.29 19.28
C GLY A 359 -10.32 -23.48 19.14
N GLY A 360 -9.58 -22.43 18.76
CA GLY A 360 -8.15 -22.47 18.50
C GLY A 360 -7.26 -21.96 19.65
N ASN A 361 -5.97 -22.24 19.53
CA ASN A 361 -4.92 -21.82 20.44
C ASN A 361 -4.40 -20.42 20.04
N GLN A 362 -4.64 -19.43 20.89
CA GLN A 362 -4.26 -18.04 20.61
C GLN A 362 -2.74 -17.84 20.48
N GLU A 363 -1.93 -18.53 21.28
CA GLU A 363 -0.47 -18.40 21.22
C GLU A 363 0.07 -18.91 19.88
N LYS A 364 -0.42 -20.06 19.42
CA LYS A 364 -0.08 -20.63 18.10
C LYS A 364 -0.56 -19.76 16.94
N HIS A 365 -1.72 -19.14 17.07
CA HIS A 365 -2.16 -18.14 16.10
C HIS A 365 -1.21 -16.93 16.07
N ASN A 366 -0.79 -16.43 17.23
CA ASN A 366 0.15 -15.30 17.31
C ASN A 366 1.53 -15.63 16.69
N GLU A 367 2.07 -16.82 16.98
CA GLU A 367 3.29 -17.33 16.34
C GLU A 367 3.12 -17.43 14.82
N SER A 368 1.95 -17.89 14.36
CA SER A 368 1.62 -17.99 12.94
C SER A 368 1.58 -16.63 12.25
N MET A 369 1.05 -15.59 12.91
CA MET A 369 1.10 -14.22 12.38
C MET A 369 2.55 -13.77 12.17
N MET A 370 3.39 -13.94 13.19
CA MET A 370 4.81 -13.57 13.10
C MET A 370 5.52 -14.33 11.98
N ALA A 371 5.26 -15.64 11.82
CA ALA A 371 5.86 -16.47 10.78
C ALA A 371 5.44 -16.04 9.36
N TRP A 372 4.14 -15.78 9.15
CA TRP A 372 3.62 -15.33 7.86
C TRP A 372 4.18 -13.95 7.49
N TYR A 373 4.08 -12.96 8.38
CA TYR A 373 4.62 -11.62 8.13
C TYR A 373 6.14 -11.66 7.87
N GLY A 374 6.88 -12.49 8.62
CA GLY A 374 8.32 -12.69 8.42
C GLY A 374 8.65 -13.22 7.04
N ALA A 375 8.05 -14.34 6.66
CA ALA A 375 8.31 -14.97 5.36
C ALA A 375 7.89 -14.10 4.18
N VAL A 376 6.68 -13.52 4.22
CA VAL A 376 6.17 -12.67 3.13
C VAL A 376 7.05 -11.43 2.94
N THR A 377 7.42 -10.74 4.03
CA THR A 377 8.29 -9.56 3.95
C THR A 377 9.67 -9.91 3.41
N ALA A 378 10.27 -11.01 3.88
CA ALA A 378 11.58 -11.46 3.43
C ALA A 378 11.59 -11.78 1.93
N GLU A 379 10.64 -12.60 1.47
CA GLU A 379 10.57 -13.02 0.07
C GLU A 379 10.24 -11.85 -0.88
N MET A 380 9.41 -10.90 -0.45
CA MET A 380 9.20 -9.66 -1.19
C MET A 380 10.51 -8.90 -1.39
N MET A 381 11.26 -8.66 -0.32
CA MET A 381 12.50 -7.90 -0.38
C MET A 381 13.60 -8.63 -1.17
N LYS A 382 13.73 -9.96 -1.02
CA LYS A 382 14.66 -10.78 -1.82
C LYS A 382 14.37 -10.70 -3.31
N ALA A 383 13.10 -10.51 -3.70
CA ALA A 383 12.69 -10.33 -5.08
C ALA A 383 12.81 -8.89 -5.60
N GLY A 384 13.20 -7.92 -4.76
CA GLY A 384 13.26 -6.50 -5.10
C GLY A 384 11.91 -5.79 -5.05
N LEU A 385 10.91 -6.38 -4.39
CA LEU A 385 9.64 -5.72 -4.13
C LEU A 385 9.76 -4.80 -2.91
N ILE A 386 8.97 -3.73 -2.88
CA ILE A 386 8.99 -2.72 -1.81
C ILE A 386 7.74 -2.91 -0.93
N PRO A 387 7.82 -3.66 0.19
CA PRO A 387 6.64 -4.02 0.98
C PRO A 387 6.13 -2.86 1.84
N TYR A 388 4.82 -2.54 1.74
CA TYR A 388 4.13 -1.61 2.63
C TYR A 388 3.08 -2.33 3.46
N VAL A 389 3.34 -2.47 4.76
CA VAL A 389 2.41 -3.19 5.65
C VAL A 389 1.16 -2.35 5.91
N TRP A 390 -0.01 -2.99 5.88
CA TRP A 390 -1.30 -2.33 6.14
C TRP A 390 -1.57 -2.17 7.65
N ASP A 391 -1.62 -0.92 8.14
CA ASP A 391 -1.91 -0.60 9.55
C ASP A 391 -3.09 0.39 9.67
N ILE A 392 -4.12 -0.02 10.43
CA ILE A 392 -5.41 0.69 10.52
C ILE A 392 -5.73 1.30 11.89
N ASN A 393 -4.89 1.14 12.91
CA ASN A 393 -5.15 1.64 14.28
C ASN A 393 -6.53 1.26 14.88
N VAL A 394 -6.96 0.03 14.63
CA VAL A 394 -8.19 -0.57 15.18
C VAL A 394 -7.86 -1.59 16.27
N GLN A 395 -8.66 -1.57 17.33
CA GLN A 395 -8.73 -2.55 18.42
C GLN A 395 -10.20 -2.70 18.86
N PRO A 396 -10.66 -3.86 19.39
CA PRO A 396 -9.92 -5.11 19.63
C PRO A 396 -9.77 -5.98 18.36
N LEU A 397 -9.33 -7.23 18.52
CA LEU A 397 -9.30 -8.25 17.45
C LEU A 397 -10.69 -8.46 16.82
N PRO A 398 -10.77 -8.80 15.53
CA PRO A 398 -9.66 -8.97 14.59
C PRO A 398 -9.12 -7.63 14.05
N HIS A 399 -7.81 -7.56 13.79
CA HIS A 399 -7.19 -6.36 13.21
C HIS A 399 -5.88 -6.66 12.47
N MET A 400 -5.44 -5.72 11.62
CA MET A 400 -4.08 -5.67 11.06
C MET A 400 -3.18 -4.61 11.75
N THR A 401 -3.71 -3.94 12.77
CA THR A 401 -3.00 -2.89 13.54
C THR A 401 -1.69 -3.37 14.14
N ILE A 402 -0.63 -2.59 13.95
CA ILE A 402 0.70 -2.78 14.53
C ILE A 402 0.94 -1.75 15.62
N PHE A 403 0.52 -0.49 15.40
CA PHE A 403 0.77 0.61 16.32
C PHE A 403 -0.50 1.10 17.01
N ASP A 404 -0.40 1.38 18.31
CA ASP A 404 -1.35 2.24 19.01
C ASP A 404 -0.90 3.69 18.75
N ARG A 405 -1.62 4.38 17.85
CA ARG A 405 -1.20 5.72 17.39
C ARG A 405 -1.27 6.77 18.50
N LYS A 406 -2.24 6.63 19.41
CA LYS A 406 -2.41 7.52 20.56
C LYS A 406 -1.24 7.41 21.52
N LYS A 407 -0.84 6.18 21.86
CA LYS A 407 0.26 5.91 22.78
C LYS A 407 1.63 5.96 22.11
N GLN A 408 1.67 5.92 20.78
CA GLN A 408 2.89 5.92 19.96
C GLN A 408 3.81 4.74 20.29
N VAL A 409 3.21 3.55 20.45
CA VAL A 409 3.93 2.30 20.77
C VAL A 409 3.47 1.17 19.86
N VAL A 410 4.30 0.14 19.75
CA VAL A 410 3.90 -1.15 19.17
C VAL A 410 2.77 -1.74 20.02
N SER A 411 1.59 -1.88 19.43
CA SER A 411 0.44 -2.58 20.00
C SER A 411 0.54 -4.09 19.75
N ASP A 412 0.82 -4.48 18.50
CA ASP A 412 0.97 -5.88 18.13
C ASP A 412 2.43 -6.28 17.92
N SER A 413 3.03 -6.84 18.97
CA SER A 413 4.44 -7.24 18.92
C SER A 413 4.72 -8.44 18.00
N TYR A 414 3.74 -9.28 17.67
CA TYR A 414 3.95 -10.44 16.80
C TYR A 414 4.00 -10.01 15.33
N ILE A 415 3.04 -9.18 14.91
CA ILE A 415 3.05 -8.59 13.57
C ILE A 415 4.31 -7.75 13.38
N PHE A 416 4.59 -6.83 14.32
CA PHE A 416 5.77 -5.97 14.26
C PHE A 416 7.08 -6.76 14.13
N LYS A 417 7.28 -7.80 14.96
CA LYS A 417 8.48 -8.64 14.90
C LYS A 417 8.57 -9.39 13.58
N GLY A 418 7.46 -9.94 13.07
CA GLY A 418 7.44 -10.60 11.77
C GLY A 418 7.92 -9.68 10.66
N VAL A 419 7.32 -8.50 10.53
CA VAL A 419 7.71 -7.48 9.53
C VAL A 419 9.20 -7.12 9.66
N MET A 420 9.66 -6.76 10.85
CA MET A 420 11.04 -6.29 11.03
C MET A 420 12.09 -7.39 10.85
N GLN A 421 11.79 -8.64 11.26
CA GLN A 421 12.69 -9.77 11.03
C GLN A 421 12.76 -10.14 9.55
N GLY A 422 11.62 -10.20 8.86
CA GLY A 422 11.60 -10.47 7.43
C GLY A 422 12.32 -9.38 6.64
N ALA A 423 12.14 -8.12 7.01
CA ALA A 423 12.86 -7.01 6.40
C ALA A 423 14.38 -7.11 6.62
N ALA A 424 14.82 -7.48 7.83
CA ALA A 424 16.23 -7.69 8.12
C ALA A 424 16.82 -8.87 7.31
N GLU A 425 16.06 -9.95 7.16
CA GLU A 425 16.47 -11.14 6.38
C GLU A 425 16.61 -10.82 4.88
N GLY A 426 15.66 -10.08 4.30
CA GLY A 426 15.66 -9.76 2.86
C GLY A 426 16.53 -8.56 2.45
N MET A 427 17.06 -7.79 3.41
CA MET A 427 17.73 -6.51 3.13
C MET A 427 18.99 -6.66 2.26
N GLU A 428 19.79 -7.70 2.49
CA GLU A 428 21.03 -7.88 1.72
C GLU A 428 20.72 -8.09 0.23
N ASP A 429 19.76 -8.94 -0.10
CA ASP A 429 19.36 -9.22 -1.47
C ASP A 429 18.64 -8.02 -2.10
N TYR A 430 17.82 -7.30 -1.33
CA TYR A 430 17.20 -6.06 -1.76
C TYR A 430 18.25 -5.02 -2.20
N GLN A 431 19.33 -4.86 -1.41
CA GLN A 431 20.41 -3.92 -1.72
C GLN A 431 21.31 -4.38 -2.87
N LYS A 432 21.39 -5.69 -3.17
CA LYS A 432 22.03 -6.19 -4.40
C LYS A 432 21.24 -5.78 -5.65
N ILE A 433 19.92 -5.79 -5.56
CA ILE A 433 19.03 -5.36 -6.66
C ILE A 433 19.03 -3.83 -6.79
N TYR A 434 18.97 -3.12 -5.66
CA TYR A 434 18.99 -1.65 -5.59
C TYR A 434 20.23 -1.18 -4.82
N PRO A 435 21.42 -1.17 -5.45
CA PRO A 435 22.63 -0.69 -4.80
C PRO A 435 22.50 0.80 -4.47
N LYS A 436 23.30 1.25 -3.50
CA LYS A 436 23.39 2.66 -3.18
C LYS A 436 23.72 3.45 -4.46
N PRO A 437 22.91 4.44 -4.86
CA PRO A 437 23.16 5.26 -6.05
C PRO A 437 24.46 6.03 -5.97
#